data_AF-A0A843SNS0-F1
#
_entry.id   AF-A0A843SNS0-F1
#
_cell.length_a   1.000
_cell.length_b   1.000
_cell.length_c   1.000
_cell.angle_alpha   90.00
_cell.angle_beta   90.00
_cell.angle_gamma   90.00
#
_symmetry.space_group_name_H-M   'P 1'
#
loop_
_entity.id
_entity.type
_entity.pdbx_description
1 polymer ?
#
loop_
_entity_poly.entity_id
_entity_poly.type
_entity_poly.pdbx_seq_one_letter_code
_entity_poly.pdbx_strand_id
1 'polypeptide(L)'
;MTATQPTGPIDVDSFALFARIVKDARPNVMLVGPPAAASRMVGALGIDLRKRIVERRAAAPESWPRDGASTFLRDIETLDLAQQQQLIEWLNRQPHRTHLIAGVGRSLYPDVKRGRFLDTLFYRLNVLQLRLP
;
A
#
# COMPACT_ATOMS: atom_id res chain seq x y z
N MET A 1 -18.17 -9.63 19.22
CA MET A 1 -18.11 -8.23 18.77
C MET A 1 -17.71 -8.23 17.30
N THR A 2 -18.70 -8.22 16.43
CA THR A 2 -18.55 -8.30 14.97
C THR A 2 -18.38 -6.87 14.45
N ALA A 3 -17.18 -6.52 14.01
CA ALA A 3 -16.96 -5.24 13.34
C ALA A 3 -17.67 -5.28 11.98
N THR A 4 -18.76 -4.53 11.85
CA THR A 4 -19.48 -4.31 10.59
C THR A 4 -18.49 -3.73 9.58
N GLN A 5 -18.18 -4.49 8.53
CA GLN A 5 -17.45 -3.98 7.37
C GLN A 5 -18.32 -2.93 6.67
N PRO A 6 -17.81 -1.73 6.36
CA PRO A 6 -18.50 -0.83 5.46
C PRO A 6 -18.48 -1.44 4.05
N THR A 7 -19.56 -2.11 3.67
CA THR A 7 -19.83 -2.66 2.33
C THR A 7 -20.60 -1.66 1.44
N GLY A 8 -20.45 -0.36 1.72
CA GLY A 8 -21.01 0.70 0.88
C GLY A 8 -20.09 1.03 -0.29
N PRO A 9 -20.62 1.59 -1.40
CA PRO A 9 -19.77 2.25 -2.40
C PRO A 9 -18.87 3.24 -1.67
N ILE A 10 -17.59 3.31 -2.08
CA ILE A 10 -16.67 4.32 -1.57
C ILE A 10 -17.32 5.67 -1.89
N ASP A 11 -17.72 6.38 -0.84
CA ASP A 11 -18.28 7.71 -0.96
C ASP A 11 -17.33 8.58 -1.80
N VAL A 12 -17.88 9.26 -2.81
CA VAL A 12 -17.10 9.98 -3.82
C VAL A 12 -16.30 11.11 -3.16
N ASP A 13 -16.87 11.74 -2.12
CA ASP A 13 -16.20 12.79 -1.35
C ASP A 13 -15.03 12.22 -0.54
N SER A 14 -15.24 11.05 0.05
CA SER A 14 -14.19 10.29 0.76
C SER A 14 -13.05 9.86 -0.18
N PHE A 15 -13.37 9.43 -1.41
CA PHE A 15 -12.35 9.07 -2.41
C PHE A 15 -11.59 10.30 -2.91
N ALA A 16 -12.28 11.40 -3.23
CA ALA A 16 -11.65 12.62 -3.72
C ALA A 16 -10.70 13.23 -2.68
N LEU A 17 -11.10 13.25 -1.40
CA LEU A 17 -10.24 13.66 -0.30
C LEU A 17 -9.02 12.75 -0.17
N PHE A 18 -9.22 11.44 -0.23
CA PHE A 18 -8.15 10.46 -0.20
C PHE A 18 -7.16 10.66 -1.36
N ALA A 19 -7.65 10.76 -2.60
CA ALA A 19 -6.83 10.99 -3.78
C ALA A 19 -6.04 12.30 -3.68
N ARG A 20 -6.63 13.36 -3.11
CA ARG A 20 -5.94 14.63 -2.84
C ARG A 20 -4.79 14.46 -1.83
N ILE A 21 -5.01 13.78 -0.71
CA ILE A 21 -3.95 13.48 0.27
C ILE A 21 -2.81 12.68 -0.37
N VAL A 22 -3.17 11.64 -1.12
CA VAL A 22 -2.22 10.79 -1.86
C VAL A 22 -1.42 11.61 -2.89
N LYS A 23 -2.04 12.60 -3.53
CA LYS A 23 -1.39 13.47 -4.50
C LYS A 23 -0.39 14.44 -3.88
N ASP A 24 -0.81 15.13 -2.83
CA ASP A 24 -0.11 16.30 -2.30
C ASP A 24 0.96 15.90 -1.28
N ALA A 25 0.62 14.99 -0.36
CA ALA A 25 1.53 14.53 0.69
C ALA A 25 2.31 13.26 0.30
N ARG A 26 1.82 12.50 -0.68
CA ARG A 26 2.39 11.21 -1.13
C ARG A 26 2.78 10.26 0.01
N PRO A 27 1.90 10.06 1.02
CA PRO A 27 2.17 9.10 2.08
C PRO A 27 2.27 7.70 1.49
N ASN A 28 2.90 6.78 2.22
CA ASN A 28 2.70 5.37 1.94
C ASN A 28 1.25 5.00 2.24
N VAL A 29 0.66 4.20 1.37
CA VAL A 29 -0.75 3.80 1.44
C VAL A 29 -0.85 2.30 1.59
N MET A 30 -1.70 1.82 2.48
CA MET A 30 -2.06 0.41 2.58
C MET A 30 -3.52 0.18 2.15
N LEU A 31 -3.69 -0.57 1.07
CA LEU A 31 -4.97 -1.03 0.56
C LEU A 31 -5.24 -2.44 1.09
N VAL A 32 -6.28 -2.59 1.90
CA VAL A 32 -6.64 -3.86 2.54
C VAL A 32 -7.93 -4.39 1.91
N GLY A 33 -7.84 -5.51 1.19
CA GLY A 33 -8.99 -6.14 0.55
C GLY A 33 -8.59 -7.02 -0.64
N PRO A 34 -9.55 -7.51 -1.42
CA PRO A 34 -9.29 -8.41 -2.54
C PRO A 34 -8.31 -7.80 -3.56
N PRO A 35 -7.36 -8.58 -4.13
CA PRO A 35 -6.38 -8.06 -5.09
C PRO A 35 -7.00 -7.32 -6.28
N ALA A 36 -8.14 -7.80 -6.79
CA ALA A 36 -8.86 -7.16 -7.89
C ALA A 36 -9.38 -5.76 -7.52
N ALA A 37 -9.90 -5.59 -6.29
CA ALA A 37 -10.35 -4.29 -5.80
C ALA A 37 -9.17 -3.34 -5.65
N ALA A 38 -8.02 -3.83 -5.14
CA ALA A 38 -6.81 -3.04 -4.98
C ALA A 38 -6.25 -2.56 -6.34
N SER A 39 -6.16 -3.43 -7.35
CA SER A 39 -5.76 -3.02 -8.70
C SER A 39 -6.73 -2.01 -9.32
N ARG A 40 -8.06 -2.13 -9.10
CA ARG A 40 -9.04 -1.12 -9.55
C ARG A 40 -8.83 0.23 -8.88
N MET A 41 -8.62 0.24 -7.57
CA MET A 41 -8.33 1.46 -6.79
C MET A 41 -7.06 2.16 -7.29
N VAL A 42 -6.00 1.39 -7.54
CA VAL A 42 -4.74 1.92 -8.11
C VAL A 42 -4.96 2.48 -9.52
N GLY A 43 -5.78 1.83 -10.34
CA GLY A 43 -6.18 2.37 -11.64
C GLY A 43 -6.87 3.73 -11.54
N ALA A 44 -7.83 3.86 -10.62
CA ALA A 44 -8.53 5.13 -10.35
C ALA A 44 -7.57 6.22 -9.85
N LEU A 45 -6.71 5.90 -8.88
CA LEU A 45 -5.66 6.81 -8.40
C LEU A 45 -4.72 7.25 -9.53
N GLY A 46 -4.33 6.34 -10.42
CA GLY A 46 -3.46 6.66 -11.56
C GLY A 46 -4.05 7.73 -12.48
N ILE A 47 -5.38 7.66 -12.71
CA ILE A 47 -6.13 8.65 -13.49
C ILE A 47 -6.08 10.02 -12.81
N ASP A 48 -6.41 10.10 -11.51
CA ASP A 48 -6.45 11.36 -10.76
C ASP A 48 -5.07 12.00 -10.57
N LEU A 49 -4.05 11.17 -10.36
CA LEU A 49 -2.67 11.60 -10.21
C LEU A 49 -2.03 12.00 -11.54
N ARG A 50 -2.69 11.71 -12.69
CA ARG A 50 -2.14 11.83 -14.05
C ARG A 50 -0.75 11.21 -14.17
N LYS A 51 -0.52 10.09 -13.47
CA LYS A 51 0.78 9.42 -13.37
C LYS A 51 0.59 7.91 -13.48
N ARG A 52 1.51 7.27 -14.18
CA ARG A 52 1.58 5.81 -14.23
C ARG A 52 2.05 5.28 -12.87
N ILE A 53 1.18 4.55 -12.19
CA ILE A 53 1.56 3.75 -11.03
C ILE A 53 2.06 2.41 -11.56
N VAL A 54 3.29 2.05 -11.20
CA VAL A 54 3.90 0.80 -11.66
C VAL A 54 3.48 -0.31 -10.71
N GLU A 55 2.74 -1.30 -11.23
CA GLU A 55 2.34 -2.47 -10.46
C GLU A 55 3.44 -3.55 -10.47
N ARG A 56 3.72 -4.12 -9.30
CA ARG A 56 4.70 -5.19 -9.06
C ARG A 56 4.20 -6.14 -7.97
N ARG A 57 4.72 -7.36 -7.94
CA ARG A 57 4.57 -8.27 -6.78
C ARG A 57 5.69 -8.01 -5.79
N ALA A 58 5.39 -8.03 -4.49
CA ALA A 58 6.34 -7.71 -3.44
C ALA A 58 7.54 -8.68 -3.41
N ALA A 59 7.31 -9.98 -3.63
CA ALA A 59 8.32 -11.04 -3.54
C ALA A 59 9.43 -11.01 -4.62
N ALA A 60 9.44 -10.01 -5.52
CA ALA A 60 10.47 -9.83 -6.55
C ALA A 60 11.23 -8.50 -6.34
N PRO A 61 12.24 -8.46 -5.44
CA PRO A 61 12.98 -7.24 -5.08
C PRO A 61 13.69 -6.56 -6.26
N GLU A 62 14.09 -7.37 -7.26
CA GLU A 62 14.75 -6.93 -8.49
C GLU A 62 13.93 -5.94 -9.33
N SER A 63 12.62 -5.86 -9.03
CA SER A 63 11.66 -5.03 -9.74
C SER A 63 11.29 -3.72 -9.02
N TRP A 64 11.94 -3.42 -7.88
CA TRP A 64 11.66 -2.21 -7.14
C TRP A 64 12.03 -0.96 -7.93
N PRO A 65 11.18 0.09 -7.90
CA PRO A 65 11.33 1.25 -8.75
C PRO A 65 12.63 1.98 -8.50
N ARG A 66 13.24 2.44 -9.59
CA ARG A 66 14.29 3.45 -9.55
C ARG A 66 13.62 4.81 -9.70
N ASP A 67 13.71 5.60 -8.63
CA ASP A 67 13.43 7.05 -8.50
C ASP A 67 12.04 7.58 -8.92
N GLY A 68 11.37 8.28 -8.00
CA GLY A 68 10.28 9.23 -8.28
C GLY A 68 8.95 8.66 -8.80
N ALA A 69 8.88 7.37 -9.12
CA ALA A 69 7.68 6.69 -9.58
C ALA A 69 6.82 6.17 -8.41
N SER A 70 5.51 6.48 -8.45
CA SER A 70 4.53 5.83 -7.57
C SER A 70 4.44 4.34 -7.90
N THR A 71 4.48 3.47 -6.90
CA THR A 71 4.53 2.02 -7.12
C THR A 71 3.53 1.30 -6.28
N PHE A 72 2.84 0.36 -6.90
CA PHE A 72 1.92 -0.54 -6.25
C PHE A 72 2.58 -1.91 -6.06
N LEU A 73 2.88 -2.27 -4.80
CA LEU A 73 3.36 -3.59 -4.44
C LEU A 73 2.19 -4.45 -3.96
N ARG A 74 1.86 -5.50 -4.71
CA ARG A 74 0.87 -6.50 -4.31
C ARG A 74 1.47 -7.58 -3.43
N ASP A 75 0.59 -8.21 -2.66
CA ASP A 75 0.86 -9.43 -1.90
C ASP A 75 1.97 -9.22 -0.86
N ILE A 76 1.99 -8.04 -0.21
CA ILE A 76 3.04 -7.70 0.77
C ILE A 76 3.05 -8.65 1.97
N GLU A 77 1.91 -9.27 2.29
CA GLU A 77 1.78 -10.30 3.31
C GLU A 77 2.58 -11.57 3.02
N THR A 78 3.07 -11.74 1.78
CA THR A 78 3.86 -12.89 1.36
C THR A 78 5.36 -12.72 1.57
N LEU A 79 5.81 -11.50 1.93
CA LEU A 79 7.22 -11.22 2.16
C LEU A 79 7.74 -11.99 3.38
N ASP A 80 8.87 -12.67 3.23
CA ASP A 80 9.62 -13.17 4.38
C ASP A 80 10.35 -12.03 5.13
N LEU A 81 10.92 -12.33 6.29
CA LEU A 81 11.58 -11.32 7.13
C LEU A 81 12.76 -10.63 6.45
N ALA A 82 13.52 -11.36 5.61
CA ALA A 82 14.66 -10.81 4.90
C ALA A 82 14.20 -9.83 3.80
N GLN A 83 13.16 -10.19 3.05
CA GLN A 83 12.55 -9.33 2.05
C GLN A 83 11.90 -8.09 2.68
N GLN A 84 11.30 -8.23 3.87
CA GLN A 84 10.77 -7.09 4.63
C GLN A 84 11.88 -6.13 5.07
N GLN A 85 13.04 -6.64 5.52
CA GLN A 85 14.22 -5.83 5.85
C GLN A 85 14.76 -5.09 4.62
N GLN A 86 14.88 -5.79 3.48
CA GLN A 86 15.28 -5.16 2.23
C GLN A 86 14.32 -4.01 1.86
N LEU A 87 13.00 -4.19 2.07
CA LEU A 87 12.01 -3.17 1.75
C LEU A 87 12.14 -1.96 2.68
N ILE A 88 12.40 -2.18 3.97
CA ILE A 88 12.72 -1.11 4.93
C ILE A 88 13.95 -0.33 4.46
N GLU A 89 15.03 -1.00 4.09
CA GLU A 89 16.24 -0.35 3.59
C GLU A 89 15.96 0.48 2.34
N TRP A 90 15.18 -0.05 1.39
CA TRP A 90 14.82 0.67 0.18
C TRP A 90 13.98 1.92 0.50
N LEU A 91 13.00 1.83 1.41
CA LEU A 91 12.23 2.99 1.89
C LEU A 91 13.13 4.04 2.57
N ASN A 92 14.18 3.60 3.27
CA ASN A 92 15.13 4.50 3.94
C ASN A 92 16.09 5.22 2.99
N ARG A 93 16.41 4.64 1.83
CA ARG A 93 17.34 5.26 0.86
C ARG A 93 16.75 6.53 0.24
N GLN A 94 15.42 6.67 0.20
CA GLN A 94 14.76 7.81 -0.45
C GLN A 94 13.47 8.27 0.27
N PRO A 95 13.57 8.81 1.50
CA PRO A 95 12.42 9.08 2.36
C PRO A 95 11.41 10.10 1.79
N HIS A 96 11.81 10.91 0.78
CA HIS A 96 10.95 11.97 0.20
C HIS A 96 10.59 11.75 -1.28
N ARG A 97 11.09 10.68 -1.91
CA ARG A 97 10.87 10.42 -3.36
C ARG A 97 10.10 9.15 -3.64
N THR A 98 9.92 8.30 -2.64
CA THR A 98 9.27 7.01 -2.80
C THR A 98 7.81 7.09 -2.37
N HIS A 99 6.89 6.93 -3.33
CA HIS A 99 5.47 6.82 -3.06
C HIS A 99 5.05 5.37 -3.25
N LEU A 100 4.91 4.64 -2.12
CA LEU A 100 4.58 3.23 -2.11
C LEU A 100 3.10 3.02 -1.74
N ILE A 101 2.38 2.33 -2.60
CA ILE A 101 1.05 1.80 -2.34
C ILE A 101 1.22 0.29 -2.13
N ALA A 102 0.86 -0.21 -0.97
CA ALA A 102 0.90 -1.63 -0.63
C ALA A 102 -0.51 -2.23 -0.73
N GLY A 103 -0.64 -3.37 -1.41
CA GLY A 103 -1.86 -4.16 -1.45
C GLY A 103 -1.73 -5.40 -0.58
N VAL A 104 -2.70 -5.62 0.31
CA VAL A 104 -2.78 -6.80 1.16
C VAL A 104 -4.17 -7.40 1.15
N GLY A 105 -4.25 -8.72 1.02
CA GLY A 105 -5.53 -9.45 1.02
C GLY A 105 -6.20 -9.54 2.39
N ARG A 106 -5.43 -9.31 3.46
CA ARG A 106 -5.88 -9.44 4.86
C ARG A 106 -5.21 -8.41 5.77
N SER A 107 -5.73 -8.28 6.99
CA SER A 107 -5.07 -7.49 8.03
C SER A 107 -3.69 -8.08 8.37
N LEU A 108 -2.65 -7.24 8.35
CA LEU A 108 -1.28 -7.63 8.74
C LEU A 108 -1.07 -7.62 10.26
N TYR A 109 -1.93 -6.97 11.04
CA TYR A 109 -1.75 -6.83 12.48
C TYR A 109 -1.58 -8.17 13.23
N PRO A 110 -2.32 -9.25 12.89
CA PRO A 110 -2.07 -10.57 13.49
C PRO A 110 -0.70 -11.18 13.12
N ASP A 111 -0.14 -10.83 11.97
CA ASP A 111 1.19 -11.30 11.55
C ASP A 111 2.29 -10.49 12.26
N VAL A 112 2.06 -9.19 12.50
CA VAL A 112 2.91 -8.34 13.35
C VAL A 112 2.98 -8.89 14.78
N LYS A 113 1.83 -9.22 15.39
CA LYS A 113 1.79 -9.78 16.75
C LYS A 113 2.50 -11.13 16.89
N ARG A 114 2.63 -11.88 15.79
CA ARG A 114 3.34 -13.17 15.77
C ARG A 114 4.80 -13.05 15.32
N GLY A 115 5.31 -11.83 15.10
CA GLY A 115 6.67 -11.61 14.61
C GLY A 115 6.92 -12.08 13.18
N ARG A 116 5.86 -12.37 12.41
CA ARG A 116 5.96 -12.76 10.98
C ARG A 116 5.99 -11.56 10.05
N PHE A 117 5.58 -10.41 10.57
CA PHE A 117 5.67 -9.13 9.87
C PHE A 117 6.34 -8.10 10.78
N LEU A 118 7.32 -7.37 10.28
CA LEU A 118 8.09 -6.39 11.04
C LEU A 118 7.19 -5.19 11.36
N ASP A 119 7.12 -4.85 12.65
CA ASP A 119 6.37 -3.71 13.16
C ASP A 119 6.79 -2.39 12.49
N THR A 120 8.09 -2.23 12.27
CA THR A 120 8.72 -1.05 11.66
C THR A 120 8.25 -0.87 10.23
N LEU A 121 8.12 -1.96 9.47
CA LEU A 121 7.56 -1.93 8.12
C LEU A 121 6.06 -1.63 8.18
N PHE A 122 5.33 -2.28 9.08
CA PHE A 122 3.89 -2.07 9.24
C PHE A 122 3.54 -0.61 9.49
N TYR A 123 4.19 0.05 10.45
CA TYR A 123 3.94 1.46 10.75
C TYR A 123 4.34 2.41 9.61
N ARG A 124 5.36 2.07 8.82
CA ARG A 124 5.79 2.86 7.66
C ARG A 124 4.85 2.76 6.47
N LEU A 125 4.19 1.62 6.29
CA LEU A 125 3.20 1.42 5.22
C LEU A 125 1.82 1.93 5.63
N ASN A 126 1.50 1.83 6.92
CA ASN A 126 0.19 2.15 7.48
C ASN A 126 0.04 3.64 7.86
N VAL A 127 0.61 4.55 7.07
CA VAL A 127 0.43 6.01 7.26
C VAL A 127 -0.98 6.41 6.85
N LEU A 128 -1.46 5.85 5.74
CA LEU A 128 -2.85 5.97 5.29
C LEU A 128 -3.37 4.59 4.90
N GLN A 129 -4.52 4.20 5.45
CA GLN A 129 -5.12 2.89 5.18
C GLN A 129 -6.51 3.04 4.57
N LEU A 130 -6.78 2.27 3.52
CA LEU A 130 -8.11 2.14 2.94
C LEU A 130 -8.53 0.67 2.92
N ARG A 131 -9.71 0.37 3.45
CA ARG A 131 -10.33 -0.96 3.28
C ARG A 131 -11.17 -0.95 2.03
N LEU A 132 -11.00 -1.98 1.22
CA LEU A 132 -11.73 -2.16 -0.03
C LEU A 132 -12.82 -3.22 0.19
N PRO A 133 -13.97 -3.06 -0.49
CA PRO A 133 -15.06 -4.04 -0.42
C PRO A 133 -14.67 -5.40 -0.98
#